data_AF-A0A9W4L9R2-F1
#
_entry.id   AF-A0A9W4L9R2-F1
#
_cell.length_a   1.000
_cell.length_b   1.000
_cell.length_c   1.000
_cell.angle_alpha   90.00
_cell.angle_beta   90.00
_cell.angle_gamma   90.00
#
_symmetry.space_group_name_H-M   'P 1'
#
loop_
_entity.id
_entity.type
_entity.pdbx_description
1 polymer ?
#
loop_
_entity_poly.entity_id
_entity_poly.type
_entity_poly.pdbx_seq_one_letter_code
_entity_poly.pdbx_strand_id
1 'polypeptide(L)'
;MELKFEGGESSQEAMNRIVNVVEEVFKSGTENTVIVSHGNIISLLLKNYNCDFDFECWKNLSNPDVFQINCINNEVILERIWDEDKVVKI
;
A
#
# COMPACT_ATOMS: atom_id res chain seq x y z
N MET A 1 -8.67 -8.76 -9.28
CA MET A 1 -9.52 -8.89 -10.49
C MET A 1 -8.60 -9.04 -11.69
N GLU A 2 -8.81 -10.07 -12.51
CA GLU A 2 -7.95 -10.41 -13.67
C GLU A 2 -8.30 -9.63 -14.95
N LEU A 3 -9.46 -8.97 -14.99
CA LEU A 3 -9.91 -8.22 -16.16
C LEU A 3 -8.90 -7.13 -16.52
N LYS A 4 -8.47 -7.13 -17.79
CA LYS A 4 -7.70 -6.06 -18.43
C LYS A 4 -8.17 -5.89 -19.87
N PHE A 5 -8.04 -4.67 -20.38
CA PHE A 5 -8.27 -4.34 -21.77
C PHE A 5 -6.97 -4.38 -22.56
N GLU A 6 -7.04 -4.35 -23.89
CA GLU A 6 -5.86 -4.33 -24.76
C GLU A 6 -4.92 -3.18 -24.38
N GLY A 7 -3.65 -3.48 -24.16
CA GLY A 7 -2.63 -2.53 -23.70
C GLY A 7 -2.74 -2.10 -22.22
N GLY A 8 -3.74 -2.58 -21.48
CA GLY A 8 -3.93 -2.29 -20.07
C GLY A 8 -3.27 -3.29 -19.12
N GLU A 9 -3.28 -2.95 -17.83
CA GLU A 9 -2.86 -3.80 -16.70
C GLU A 9 -4.11 -4.16 -15.87
N SER A 10 -4.21 -5.39 -15.40
CA SER A 10 -5.27 -5.80 -14.47
C SER A 10 -4.96 -5.35 -13.04
N SER A 11 -5.98 -5.27 -12.18
CA SER A 11 -5.75 -5.00 -10.76
C SER A 11 -4.90 -6.07 -10.09
N GLN A 12 -4.97 -7.33 -10.54
CA GLN A 12 -4.11 -8.39 -10.00
C GLN A 12 -2.65 -8.21 -10.42
N GLU A 13 -2.39 -7.87 -11.68
CA GLU A 13 -1.05 -7.60 -12.18
C GLU A 13 -0.40 -6.43 -11.43
N ALA A 14 -1.14 -5.33 -11.26
CA ALA A 14 -0.71 -4.18 -10.50
C ALA A 14 -0.44 -4.50 -9.01
N MET A 15 -1.31 -5.32 -8.39
CA MET A 15 -1.14 -5.78 -7.01
C MET A 15 0.12 -6.63 -6.86
N ASN A 16 0.30 -7.65 -7.72
CA ASN A 16 1.48 -8.51 -7.69
C ASN A 16 2.77 -7.69 -7.83
N ARG A 17 2.76 -6.68 -8.72
CA ARG A 17 3.90 -5.79 -8.94
C ARG A 17 4.29 -5.02 -7.67
N ILE A 18 3.34 -4.42 -6.95
CA ILE A 18 3.67 -3.66 -5.74
C ILE A 18 3.99 -4.57 -4.54
N VAL A 19 3.34 -5.74 -4.43
CA VAL A 19 3.66 -6.73 -3.39
C VAL A 19 5.10 -7.24 -3.55
N ASN A 20 5.54 -7.53 -4.78
CA ASN A 20 6.92 -7.95 -5.04
C ASN A 20 7.94 -6.90 -4.57
N VAL A 21 7.68 -5.60 -4.80
CA VAL A 21 8.55 -4.53 -4.31
C VAL A 21 8.66 -4.54 -2.78
N VAL A 22 7.54 -4.70 -2.07
CA VAL A 22 7.54 -4.75 -0.60
C VAL A 22 8.24 -6.01 -0.08
N GLU A 23 8.07 -7.15 -0.74
CA GLU A 23 8.81 -8.36 -0.38
C GLU A 23 10.32 -8.22 -0.58
N GLU A 24 10.76 -7.57 -1.66
CA GLU A 24 12.17 -7.26 -1.89
C GLU A 24 12.73 -6.36 -0.78
N VAL A 25 11.95 -5.37 -0.35
CA VAL A 25 12.30 -4.52 0.80
C VAL A 25 12.47 -5.34 2.07
N PHE A 26 11.53 -6.24 2.40
CA PHE A 26 11.67 -7.13 3.55
C PHE A 26 12.92 -8.03 3.46
N LYS A 27 13.24 -8.54 2.27
CA LYS A 27 14.43 -9.38 2.03
C LYS A 27 15.74 -8.59 2.07
N SER A 28 15.71 -7.29 1.80
CA SER A 28 16.91 -6.43 1.74
C SER A 28 17.59 -6.24 3.10
N GLY A 29 16.86 -6.41 4.21
CA GLY A 29 17.34 -6.10 5.56
C GLY A 29 17.47 -4.60 5.85
N THR A 30 17.00 -3.73 4.95
CA THR A 30 16.94 -2.28 5.18
C THR A 30 15.99 -1.98 6.35
N GLU A 31 16.47 -1.22 7.33
CA GLU A 31 15.70 -0.91 8.55
C GLU A 31 14.45 -0.07 8.23
N ASN A 32 14.61 1.00 7.45
CA ASN A 32 13.53 1.93 7.11
C ASN A 32 13.51 2.19 5.60
N THR A 33 12.36 1.98 4.96
CA THR A 33 12.16 2.27 3.54
C THR A 33 10.87 3.09 3.36
N VAL A 34 10.95 4.13 2.55
CA VAL A 34 9.77 4.93 2.15
C VAL A 34 9.39 4.58 0.72
N ILE A 35 8.15 4.14 0.53
CA ILE A 35 7.56 3.89 -0.80
C ILE A 35 6.51 4.96 -1.07
N VAL A 36 6.68 5.70 -2.16
CA VAL A 36 5.72 6.73 -2.60
C VAL A 36 5.10 6.29 -3.92
N SER A 37 3.78 6.31 -4.01
CA SER A 37 3.03 5.88 -5.21
C SER A 37 1.69 6.62 -5.31
N HIS A 38 0.75 6.07 -6.08
CA HIS A 38 -0.60 6.60 -6.26
C HIS A 38 -1.63 5.79 -5.47
N GLY A 39 -2.78 6.41 -5.18
CA GLY A 39 -3.85 5.82 -4.37
C GLY A 39 -4.33 4.44 -4.83
N ASN A 40 -4.42 4.21 -6.15
CA ASN A 40 -4.81 2.89 -6.68
C ASN A 40 -3.80 1.80 -6.32
N ILE A 41 -2.50 2.05 -6.52
CA ILE A 41 -1.45 1.06 -6.24
C ILE A 41 -1.32 0.83 -4.74
N ILE A 42 -1.36 1.89 -3.93
CA ILE A 42 -1.35 1.78 -2.47
C ILE A 42 -2.57 0.99 -2.00
N SER A 43 -3.76 1.23 -2.54
CA SER A 43 -4.96 0.48 -2.14
C SER A 43 -4.89 -1.01 -2.47
N LEU A 44 -4.29 -1.36 -3.62
CA LEU A 44 -4.04 -2.76 -3.95
C LEU A 44 -3.03 -3.40 -3.01
N LEU A 45 -1.98 -2.68 -2.62
CA LEU A 45 -1.03 -3.15 -1.61
C LEU A 45 -1.71 -3.36 -0.25
N LEU A 46 -2.50 -2.39 0.21
CA LEU A 46 -3.21 -2.45 1.49
C LEU A 46 -4.24 -3.59 1.48
N LYS A 47 -4.94 -3.81 0.36
CA LYS A 47 -5.86 -4.95 0.17
C LYS A 47 -5.18 -6.29 0.36
N ASN A 48 -3.93 -6.43 -0.09
CA ASN A 48 -3.19 -7.68 0.00
C ASN A 48 -2.95 -8.11 1.46
N TYR A 49 -2.75 -7.14 2.37
CA TYR A 49 -2.52 -7.42 3.80
C TYR A 49 -3.79 -7.30 4.66
N ASN A 50 -4.75 -6.50 4.23
CA ASN A 50 -6.04 -6.32 4.88
C ASN A 50 -7.16 -6.55 3.86
N CYS A 51 -7.77 -7.74 3.92
CA CYS A 51 -8.85 -8.10 3.00
C CYS A 51 -10.12 -7.25 3.18
N ASP A 52 -10.25 -6.48 4.27
CA ASP A 52 -11.36 -5.54 4.49
C ASP A 52 -11.10 -4.16 3.87
N PHE A 53 -9.87 -3.86 3.42
CA PHE A 53 -9.60 -2.62 2.72
C PHE A 53 -10.36 -2.63 1.38
N ASP A 54 -11.34 -1.77 1.19
CA ASP A 54 -12.24 -1.86 0.04
C ASP A 54 -12.30 -0.54 -0.75
N PHE A 55 -13.32 -0.43 -1.61
CA PHE A 55 -13.53 0.76 -2.41
C PHE A 55 -13.78 2.01 -1.56
N GLU A 56 -14.51 1.91 -0.46
CA GLU A 56 -14.76 3.06 0.42
C GLU A 56 -13.48 3.44 1.17
N CYS A 57 -12.63 2.47 1.54
CA CYS A 57 -11.29 2.78 2.05
C CYS A 57 -10.45 3.56 1.03
N TRP A 58 -10.37 3.09 -0.23
CA TRP A 58 -9.64 3.77 -1.31
C TRP A 58 -10.16 5.19 -1.55
N LYS A 59 -11.48 5.36 -1.58
CA LYS A 59 -12.14 6.63 -1.85
C LYS A 59 -11.88 7.67 -0.76
N ASN A 60 -11.71 7.23 0.48
CA ASN A 60 -11.42 8.08 1.64
C ASN A 60 -9.93 8.24 1.93
N LEU A 61 -9.04 7.78 1.04
CA LEU A 61 -7.61 8.09 1.16
C LEU A 61 -7.37 9.60 1.06
N SER A 62 -6.57 10.10 1.99
CA SER A 62 -6.09 11.48 1.99
C SER A 62 -4.88 11.67 1.05
N ASN A 63 -4.41 12.91 0.87
CA ASN A 63 -3.19 13.18 0.11
C ASN A 63 -2.35 14.29 0.79
N PRO A 64 -1.26 13.94 1.49
CA PRO A 64 -0.70 12.60 1.60
C PRO A 64 -1.54 11.71 2.53
N ASP A 65 -1.38 10.40 2.39
CA ASP A 65 -1.82 9.40 3.37
C ASP A 65 -0.67 8.44 3.60
N VAL A 66 -0.41 8.09 4.87
CA VAL A 66 0.80 7.39 5.28
C VAL A 66 0.43 6.18 6.11
N PHE A 67 0.92 5.04 5.65
CA PHE A 67 0.74 3.73 6.27
C PHE A 67 2.11 3.15 6.60
N GLN A 68 2.22 2.60 7.80
CA GLN A 68 3.37 1.83 8.24
C GLN A 68 3.07 0.34 8.08
N ILE A 69 4.01 -0.37 7.46
CA ILE A 69 3.96 -1.82 7.29
C ILE A 69 5.18 -2.40 8.01
N ASN A 70 4.95 -3.22 9.03
CA ASN A 70 6.00 -3.94 9.77
C ASN A 70 5.88 -5.44 9.48
N CYS A 71 7.00 -6.14 9.36
CA CYS A 71 7.04 -7.60 9.29
C CYS A 71 7.73 -8.14 10.54
N ILE A 72 6.98 -8.84 11.41
CA ILE A 72 7.48 -9.40 12.67
C ILE A 72 7.14 -10.89 12.67
N ASN A 73 8.15 -11.77 12.80
CA ASN A 73 7.96 -13.23 12.80
C ASN A 73 7.14 -13.74 11.59
N ASN A 74 7.37 -13.18 10.40
CA ASN A 74 6.63 -13.46 9.16
C ASN A 74 5.16 -13.02 9.16
N GLU A 75 4.71 -12.26 10.17
CA GLU A 75 3.40 -11.62 10.19
C GLU A 75 3.52 -10.15 9.78
N VAL A 76 2.60 -9.70 8.93
CA VAL A 76 2.55 -8.31 8.47
C VAL A 76 1.57 -7.53 9.34
N ILE A 77 2.05 -6.47 9.96
CA ILE A 77 1.26 -5.51 10.74
C ILE A 77 1.14 -4.24 9.90
N LEU A 78 -0.10 -3.83 9.66
CA LEU A 78 -0.44 -2.63 8.91
C LEU A 78 -1.10 -1.60 9.82
N GLU A 79 -0.55 -0.39 9.85
CA GLU A 79 -1.07 0.73 10.63
C GLU A 79 -1.16 2.00 9.77
N ARG A 80 -2.25 2.75 9.86
CA ARG A 80 -2.33 4.10 9.28
C ARG A 80 -1.79 5.10 10.30
N ILE A 81 -0.71 5.80 9.96
CA ILE A 81 -0.02 6.75 10.85
C ILE A 81 -0.24 8.22 10.48
N TRP A 82 -0.97 8.49 9.39
CA TRP A 82 -1.30 9.85 8.99
C TRP A 82 -2.40 10.46 9.85
N ASP A 83 -2.14 11.66 10.36
CA ASP A 83 -3.06 12.43 11.20
C ASP A 83 -3.15 13.87 10.64
N GLU A 84 -4.29 14.18 10.01
CA GLU A 84 -4.52 15.48 9.37
C GLU A 84 -4.54 16.63 10.39
N ASP A 85 -4.93 16.36 11.63
CA ASP A 85 -5.04 17.36 12.70
C ASP A 85 -3.65 17.75 13.26
N LYS A 86 -2.62 16.94 13.01
CA LYS A 86 -1.23 17.19 13.44
C LYS A 86 -0.36 17.86 12.39
N VAL A 87 -0.90 18.18 11.21
CA VAL A 87 -0.13 18.84 10.15
C VAL A 87 0.16 20.29 10.54
N VAL A 88 1.38 20.56 11.01
CA VAL A 88 1.87 21.92 11.24
C VAL A 88 2.00 22.62 9.88
N LYS A 89 1.18 23.65 9.65
CA LYS A 89 1.34 24.54 8.50
C LYS A 89 2.54 25.44 8.77
N ILE A 90 3.61 25.25 7.99
CA ILE A 90 4.83 26.06 8.00
C ILE A 90 4.60 27.29 7.13
#